data_AF-A0A3B8SUL9-F1
#
_entry.id   AF-A0A3B8SUL9-F1
#
_cell.length_a   1.000
_cell.length_b   1.000
_cell.length_c   1.000
_cell.angle_alpha   90.00
_cell.angle_beta   90.00
_cell.angle_gamma   90.00
#
_symmetry.space_group_name_H-M   'P 1'
#
loop_
_entity.id
_entity.type
_entity.pdbx_description
1 polymer ?
#
loop_
_entity_poly.entity_id
_entity_poly.type
_entity_poly.pdbx_seq_one_letter_code
_entity_poly.pdbx_strand_id
1 'polypeptide(L)'
;MKKGYINISDPACGSGRNLYAAYSELLDSGIDSNKILIEGDDIDLTCCCMTYIGLSLMGANAIINHQDTLTMERYDSFYTAVYAMNKELQEIIAKENKIEEGIEV
;
A
#
# COMPACT_ATOMS: atom_id res chain seq x y z
N MET A 1 15.67 5.82 7.86
CA MET A 1 14.42 5.04 7.97
C MET A 1 14.57 4.02 9.08
N LYS A 2 13.60 3.89 10.00
CA LYS A 2 13.64 2.89 11.10
C LYS A 2 13.08 1.51 10.69
N LYS A 3 12.14 1.47 9.73
CA LYS A 3 11.37 0.28 9.33
C LYS A 3 11.95 -0.48 8.12
N GLY A 4 12.96 0.08 7.43
CA GLY A 4 13.57 -0.54 6.24
C GLY A 4 12.84 -0.29 4.91
N TYR A 5 11.63 0.27 4.96
CA TYR A 5 10.82 0.71 3.82
C TYR A 5 10.02 1.97 4.19
N ILE A 6 9.40 2.61 3.20
CA ILE A 6 8.40 3.67 3.37
C ILE A 6 7.02 3.08 3.08
N ASN A 7 6.05 3.33 3.96
CA ASN A 7 4.64 3.08 3.67
C ASN A 7 3.92 4.42 3.41
N ILE A 8 3.14 4.49 2.34
CA ILE A 8 2.21 5.58 2.05
C ILE A 8 0.79 5.01 2.09
N SER A 9 -0.07 5.52 2.98
CA SER A 9 -1.45 5.09 3.09
C SER A 9 -2.45 6.23 2.85
N ASP A 10 -3.56 5.92 2.17
CA ASP A 10 -4.71 6.82 2.01
C ASP A 10 -6.01 6.04 2.32
N PRO A 11 -6.68 6.30 3.46
CA PRO A 11 -7.83 5.52 3.95
C PRO A 11 -9.17 5.82 3.22
N ALA A 12 -9.17 6.77 2.29
CA ALA A 12 -10.30 7.11 1.42
C ALA A 12 -9.75 7.55 0.05
N CYS A 13 -9.04 6.63 -0.59
CA CYS A 13 -8.11 6.93 -1.68
C CYS A 13 -8.76 7.44 -2.97
N GLY A 14 -10.06 7.23 -3.16
CA GLY A 14 -10.80 7.61 -4.35
C GLY A 14 -10.14 7.04 -5.61
N SER A 15 -9.78 7.93 -6.55
CA SER A 15 -9.04 7.55 -7.77
C SER A 15 -7.53 7.34 -7.56
N GLY A 16 -7.04 7.43 -6.31
CA GLY A 16 -5.65 7.16 -5.96
C GLY A 16 -4.68 8.31 -6.25
N ARG A 17 -5.15 9.49 -6.65
CA ARG A 17 -4.28 10.59 -7.11
C ARG A 17 -3.22 11.03 -6.11
N ASN A 18 -3.53 11.06 -4.82
CA ASN A 18 -2.57 11.39 -3.78
C ASN A 18 -1.47 10.32 -3.68
N LEU A 19 -1.85 9.05 -3.71
CA LEU A 19 -0.91 7.92 -3.72
C LEU A 19 0.00 7.96 -4.94
N TYR A 20 -0.54 8.31 -6.12
CA TYR A 20 0.24 8.39 -7.35
C TYR A 20 1.28 9.51 -7.26
N ALA A 21 0.86 10.70 -6.79
CA ALA A 21 1.74 11.85 -6.63
C ALA A 21 2.84 11.57 -5.60
N ALA A 22 2.48 11.00 -4.45
CA ALA A 22 3.44 10.62 -3.42
C ALA A 22 4.44 9.58 -3.92
N TYR A 23 3.99 8.57 -4.66
CA TYR A 23 4.88 7.58 -5.24
C TYR A 23 5.85 8.19 -6.25
N SER A 24 5.36 9.02 -7.18
CA SER A 24 6.20 9.72 -8.16
C SER A 24 7.25 10.61 -7.48
N GLU A 25 6.86 11.38 -6.46
CA GLU A 25 7.79 12.25 -5.74
C GLU A 25 8.90 11.45 -5.03
N LEU A 26 8.58 10.28 -4.45
CA LEU A 26 9.58 9.42 -3.84
C LEU A 26 10.55 8.83 -4.87
N LEU A 27 10.05 8.42 -6.05
CA LEU A 27 10.90 7.95 -7.14
C LEU A 27 11.82 9.07 -7.64
N ASP A 28 11.29 10.28 -7.85
CA ASP A 28 12.06 11.45 -8.29
C ASP A 28 13.11 11.87 -7.24
N SER A 29 12.83 11.64 -5.96
CA SER A 29 13.77 11.79 -4.85
C SER A 29 14.83 10.67 -4.75
N GLY A 30 14.81 9.70 -5.66
CA GLY A 30 15.79 8.60 -5.72
C GLY A 30 15.56 7.48 -4.70
N ILE A 31 14.36 7.38 -4.13
CA ILE A 31 14.01 6.27 -3.24
C ILE A 31 13.80 4.99 -4.06
N ASP A 32 14.39 3.88 -3.59
CA ASP A 32 14.23 2.56 -4.19
C ASP A 32 12.77 2.11 -4.16
N SER A 33 12.18 1.88 -5.34
CA SER A 33 10.78 1.49 -5.50
C SER A 33 10.43 0.17 -4.81
N ASN A 34 11.40 -0.74 -4.65
CA ASN A 34 11.21 -2.00 -3.94
C ASN A 34 11.02 -1.82 -2.43
N LYS A 35 11.34 -0.63 -1.91
CA LYS A 35 11.23 -0.23 -0.51
C LYS A 35 10.12 0.80 -0.28
N ILE A 36 9.19 0.93 -1.21
CA ILE A 36 8.00 1.76 -1.07
C ILE A 36 6.79 0.83 -1.13
N LEU A 37 5.98 0.82 -0.07
CA LEU A 37 4.66 0.22 -0.03
C LEU A 37 3.61 1.31 -0.17
N ILE A 38 2.58 1.04 -0.96
CA ILE A 38 1.39 1.89 -1.09
C ILE A 38 0.18 1.10 -0.60
N GLU A 39 -0.58 1.71 0.31
CA GLU A 39 -1.84 1.17 0.79
C GLU A 39 -2.97 2.17 0.48
N GLY A 40 -4.06 1.68 -0.07
CA GLY A 40 -5.23 2.51 -0.36
C GLY A 40 -6.50 1.79 0.04
N ASP A 41 -7.35 2.47 0.80
CA ASP A 41 -8.65 1.95 1.19
C ASP A 41 -9.74 2.84 0.59
N ASP A 42 -10.82 2.24 0.12
CA ASP A 42 -12.03 2.98 -0.25
C ASP A 42 -13.28 2.12 -0.06
N ILE A 43 -14.40 2.76 0.22
CA ILE A 43 -15.70 2.10 0.37
C ILE A 43 -16.35 1.84 -1.01
N ASP A 44 -15.91 2.53 -2.06
CA ASP A 44 -16.38 2.29 -3.43
C ASP A 44 -15.41 1.35 -4.18
N LEU A 45 -15.88 0.15 -4.53
CA LEU A 45 -15.13 -0.83 -5.31
C LEU A 45 -14.59 -0.27 -6.65
N THR A 46 -15.30 0.67 -7.28
CA THR A 46 -14.85 1.33 -8.52
C THR A 46 -13.61 2.17 -8.25
N CYS A 47 -13.58 2.91 -7.15
CA CYS A 47 -12.42 3.66 -6.68
C CYS A 47 -11.24 2.71 -6.41
N CYS A 48 -11.47 1.59 -5.72
CA CYS A 48 -10.46 0.56 -5.52
C CYS A 48 -9.89 0.04 -6.84
N CYS A 49 -10.75 -0.33 -7.80
CA CYS A 49 -10.34 -0.81 -9.12
C CYS A 49 -9.52 0.22 -9.90
N MET A 50 -9.95 1.49 -9.93
CA MET A 50 -9.18 2.57 -10.58
C MET A 50 -7.79 2.71 -9.96
N THR A 51 -7.75 2.80 -8.63
CA THR A 51 -6.50 2.94 -7.87
C THR A 51 -5.56 1.76 -8.13
N TYR A 52 -6.07 0.53 -8.04
CA TYR A 52 -5.34 -0.71 -8.31
C TYR A 52 -4.77 -0.75 -9.73
N ILE A 53 -5.57 -0.43 -10.75
CA ILE A 53 -5.12 -0.45 -12.15
C ILE A 53 -4.00 0.57 -12.35
N GLY A 54 -4.16 1.81 -11.88
CA GLY A 54 -3.14 2.84 -12.06
C GLY A 54 -1.82 2.49 -11.39
N LEU A 55 -1.84 2.04 -10.12
CA LEU A 55 -0.62 1.64 -9.41
C LEU A 55 0.03 0.39 -10.01
N SER A 56 -0.77 -0.56 -10.51
CA SER A 56 -0.25 -1.72 -11.23
C SER A 56 0.52 -1.29 -12.49
N LEU A 57 -0.02 -0.34 -13.26
CA LEU A 57 0.63 0.19 -14.45
C LEU A 57 1.87 1.02 -14.14
N MET A 58 1.92 1.68 -12.98
CA MET A 58 3.11 2.39 -12.50
C MET A 58 4.18 1.44 -11.95
N GLY A 59 3.89 0.15 -11.80
CA GLY A 59 4.82 -0.83 -11.23
C GLY A 59 5.06 -0.65 -9.74
N ALA A 60 4.09 -0.08 -9.01
CA ALA A 60 4.21 0.14 -7.57
C ALA A 60 3.94 -1.15 -6.78
N ASN A 61 4.59 -1.31 -5.62
CA ASN A 61 4.17 -2.29 -4.62
C ASN A 61 2.94 -1.75 -3.89
N ALA A 62 1.74 -2.14 -4.33
CA ALA A 62 0.51 -1.67 -3.73
C ALA A 62 -0.47 -2.77 -3.30
N ILE A 63 -1.19 -2.47 -2.22
CA ILE A 63 -2.32 -3.22 -1.66
C ILE A 63 -3.52 -2.27 -1.61
N ILE A 64 -4.60 -2.59 -2.32
CA ILE A 64 -5.80 -1.78 -2.33
C ILE A 64 -6.95 -2.55 -1.70
N ASN A 65 -7.59 -2.01 -0.68
CA ASN A 65 -8.68 -2.67 0.03
C ASN A 65 -10.02 -2.01 -0.29
N HIS A 66 -11.00 -2.83 -0.60
CA HIS A 66 -12.40 -2.41 -0.56
C HIS A 66 -12.86 -2.56 0.90
N GLN A 67 -12.97 -1.43 1.60
CA GLN A 67 -13.13 -1.40 3.04
C GLN A 67 -13.87 -0.15 3.50
N ASP A 68 -14.71 -0.31 4.52
CA ASP A 68 -15.12 0.81 5.36
C ASP A 68 -14.06 1.07 6.44
N THR A 69 -13.30 2.14 6.26
CA THR A 69 -12.20 2.48 7.17
C THR A 69 -12.65 2.96 8.54
N LEU A 70 -13.93 3.34 8.71
CA LEU A 70 -14.47 3.72 10.03
C LEU A 70 -14.81 2.50 10.87
N THR A 71 -15.35 1.44 10.25
CA THR A 71 -15.72 0.19 10.93
C THR A 71 -14.62 -0.87 10.88
N MET A 72 -13.59 -0.65 10.04
CA MET A 72 -12.54 -1.61 9.72
C MET A 72 -13.06 -2.89 9.05
N GLU A 73 -14.29 -2.87 8.53
CA GLU A 73 -14.85 -3.99 7.77
C GLU A 73 -14.22 -4.03 6.37
N ARG A 74 -13.48 -5.12 6.09
CA ARG A 74 -12.86 -5.35 4.80
C ARG A 74 -13.65 -6.33 3.97
N TYR A 75 -14.08 -5.89 2.79
CA TYR A 75 -14.84 -6.67 1.84
C TYR A 75 -13.93 -7.45 0.88
N ASP A 76 -12.84 -6.83 0.40
CA ASP A 76 -11.87 -7.46 -0.51
C ASP A 76 -10.50 -6.75 -0.49
N SER A 77 -9.46 -7.39 -1.03
CA SER A 77 -8.10 -6.87 -1.18
C SER A 77 -7.47 -7.20 -2.54
N PHE A 78 -6.93 -6.18 -3.19
CA PHE A 78 -6.27 -6.28 -4.50
C PHE A 78 -4.76 -6.04 -4.35
N TYR A 79 -3.97 -7.02 -4.79
CA TYR A 79 -2.51 -6.96 -4.72
C TYR A 79 -1.91 -6.77 -6.11
N THR A 80 -1.10 -5.73 -6.27
CA THR A 80 -0.35 -5.53 -7.52
C THR A 80 0.64 -6.68 -7.77
N ALA A 81 0.93 -6.96 -9.04
CA ALA A 81 1.89 -8.01 -9.40
C ALA A 81 3.28 -7.74 -8.81
N VAL A 82 3.71 -6.47 -8.79
CA VAL A 82 5.01 -6.08 -8.22
C VAL A 82 5.07 -6.39 -6.72
N TYR A 83 4.02 -6.02 -5.97
CA TYR A 83 3.92 -6.39 -4.55
C TYR A 83 3.97 -7.90 -4.35
N ALA A 84 3.17 -8.66 -5.13
CA ALA A 84 3.12 -10.12 -5.02
C ALA A 84 4.47 -10.80 -5.28
N MET A 85 5.31 -10.21 -6.13
CA MET A 85 6.65 -10.72 -6.44
C MET A 85 7.74 -10.25 -5.48
N ASN A 86 7.52 -9.16 -4.74
CA ASN A 86 8.50 -8.56 -3.84
C ASN A 86 8.53 -9.24 -2.47
N LYS A 87 9.17 -10.42 -2.41
CA LYS A 87 9.27 -11.23 -1.19
C LYS A 87 10.03 -10.51 -0.06
N GLU A 88 11.05 -9.74 -0.39
CA GLU A 88 11.86 -9.02 0.61
C GLU A 88 11.00 -8.00 1.37
N LEU A 89 10.20 -7.20 0.65
CA LEU A 89 9.28 -6.25 1.27
C LEU A 89 8.23 -6.96 2.13
N GLN A 90 7.65 -8.06 1.65
CA GLN A 90 6.70 -8.87 2.43
C GLN A 90 7.31 -9.41 3.72
N GLU A 91 8.57 -9.87 3.68
CA GLU A 91 9.29 -10.34 4.87
C GLU A 91 9.55 -9.23 5.89
N ILE A 92 9.86 -8.01 5.42
CA ILE A 92 10.06 -6.84 6.27
C ILE A 92 8.74 -6.48 6.99
N ILE A 93 7.64 -6.38 6.24
CA ILE A 93 6.30 -6.07 6.79
C ILE A 93 5.86 -7.15 7.79
N ALA A 94 6.04 -8.43 7.45
CA ALA A 94 5.66 -9.53 8.34
C ALA A 94 6.45 -9.55 9.66
N LYS A 95 7.72 -9.10 9.66
CA LYS A 95 8.52 -8.95 10.88
C LYS A 95 8.03 -7.77 11.72
N GLU A 96 7.64 -6.69 11.08
CA GLU A 96 7.11 -5.50 11.74
C GLU A 96 5.79 -5.79 12.47
N ASN A 97 4.81 -6.41 11.80
CA ASN A 97 3.52 -6.74 12.43
C ASN A 97 3.68 -7.64 13.67
N LYS A 98 4.61 -8.60 13.63
CA LYS A 98 4.93 -9.46 14.79
C LYS A 98 5.54 -8.69 15.96
N ILE A 99 6.27 -7.61 15.69
CA ILE A 99 6.82 -6.75 16.74
C ILE A 99 5.69 -5.93 17.36
N GLU A 100 4.79 -5.37 16.55
CA GLU A 100 3.65 -4.58 17.06
C GLU A 100 2.70 -5.46 17.91
N GLU A 101 2.36 -6.67 17.46
CA GLU A 101 1.58 -7.65 18.23
C GLU A 101 2.28 -8.10 19.53
N GLY A 102 3.61 -8.09 19.56
CA GLY A 102 4.41 -8.47 20.75
C GLY A 102 4.60 -7.34 21.76
N ILE A 103 4.22 -6.10 21.43
CA ILE A 103 4.30 -4.92 22.31
C ILE A 103 2.97 -4.67 23.04
N GLU A 104 1.86 -5.26 22.59
CA GLU A 104 0.62 -5.33 23.36
C GLU A 104 0.75 -6.33 24.53
N VAL A 105 1.46 -5.92 25.59
CA VAL A 105 1.46 -6.57 26.92
C VAL A 105 1.35 -5.53 28.03
#